data_AF-A0A015KDU9-F1
#
_entry.id   AF-A0A015KDU9-F1
#
_cell.length_a   1.000
_cell.length_b   1.000
_cell.length_c   1.000
_cell.angle_alpha   90.00
_cell.angle_beta   90.00
_cell.angle_gamma   90.00
#
_symmetry.space_group_name_H-M   'P 1'
#
loop_
_entity.id
_entity.type
_entity.pdbx_description
1 polymer ?
#
loop_
_entity_poly.entity_id
_entity_poly.type
_entity_poly.pdbx_seq_one_letter_code
_entity_poly.pdbx_strand_id
1 'polypeptide(L)'
;MSYNTEFKVIGNSNEWIYWIEESIAKNQIRYYDYKHFNNIQEIGTGRFGKVYRANWKSSHNFLALKSFFNFNGMAKEIVNEIKLQHEMDFHENIIRFYGITTTENQSDNSKKYLLVLEYADSGTLRSYLNERFEELSWNDKLDLAFQLTNAISYLHDQEIVHRDLNSNDILVHKNTIKLSDFGLSKRIKESYDNQSKLFEMVAYVDPQIFNKKSDSNNQYQYSLNKKSDIYSIGILLWEISSGRPPFCNESYDVDLAMKILQGLRETPIPNTPDDYVMTYTDCWNDKPENRPTINQVVTKLNTVIIMKLSSEQQLKSNDNLLHGETSQILQNFNKINTNEIEPSISSNMNNFGSSVNEIIHCLEKVEIGKKKIEAYYYFNSHNITSQEIYYWLLDNQNDVNSIFLLGLFNQYGIEIGIDKEKAFELYQIAANLGNEFGVTSLGNCYLYGIGTIVNKNKAFELYQEAAKLGNPRGISNLGYCYFYGVGTLVNLKKSVELFQEAANLGNTNGICNLGHCYLRGIGTVSDHKKAFALFQKAANLGNELAQYYLALMYEIGHEVEKDINQAIYWYKKAAEQGHKHAQIKLIELSLLYIQKKSIKQMVKQIYFV
;
A
#
# COMPACT_ATOMS: atom_id res chain seq x y z
N MET A 1 39.12 30.63 16.29
CA MET A 1 39.03 30.91 14.84
C MET A 1 37.99 29.96 14.27
N SER A 2 36.82 30.49 13.95
CA SER A 2 35.66 29.79 13.40
C SER A 2 35.86 29.54 11.91
N TYR A 3 35.62 28.31 11.45
CA TYR A 3 35.27 28.05 10.05
C TYR A 3 33.78 27.70 9.99
N ASN A 4 32.98 28.75 9.79
CA ASN A 4 31.64 28.65 9.23
C ASN A 4 31.80 28.53 7.72
N THR A 5 31.31 27.45 7.14
CA THR A 5 30.97 27.39 5.71
C THR A 5 29.53 26.94 5.59
N GLU A 6 28.63 27.93 5.56
CA GLU A 6 27.27 27.75 5.04
C GLU A 6 27.36 27.27 3.59
N PHE A 7 26.92 26.05 3.33
CA PHE A 7 26.67 25.58 1.97
C PHE A 7 25.39 26.25 1.44
N LYS A 8 25.54 27.41 0.81
CA LYS A 8 24.55 27.94 -0.13
C LYS A 8 24.76 27.25 -1.49
N VAL A 9 24.05 26.15 -1.73
CA VAL A 9 24.02 25.52 -3.06
C VAL A 9 22.96 26.22 -3.91
N ILE A 10 23.37 27.26 -4.64
CA ILE A 10 22.59 27.81 -5.75
C ILE A 10 22.88 26.91 -6.96
N GLY A 11 22.06 25.89 -7.18
CA GLY A 11 22.11 25.08 -8.40
C GLY A 11 21.69 25.95 -9.59
N ASN A 12 22.52 26.01 -10.64
CA ASN A 12 22.23 26.80 -11.84
C ASN A 12 21.06 26.15 -12.61
N SER A 13 20.02 26.91 -12.97
CA SER A 13 18.80 26.39 -13.64
C SER A 13 19.11 25.57 -14.90
N ASN A 14 20.24 25.85 -15.54
CA ASN A 14 20.71 25.19 -16.76
C ASN A 14 21.02 23.70 -16.56
N GLU A 15 21.44 23.26 -15.37
CA GLU A 15 21.73 21.84 -15.10
C GLU A 15 20.46 20.98 -15.15
N TRP A 16 19.37 21.47 -14.56
CA TRP A 16 18.10 20.74 -14.51
C TRP A 16 17.39 20.73 -15.86
N ILE A 17 17.50 21.82 -16.62
CA ILE A 17 17.00 21.85 -18.00
C ILE A 17 17.79 20.88 -18.86
N TYR A 18 19.12 20.84 -18.72
CA TYR A 18 19.96 19.86 -19.41
C TYR A 18 19.56 18.42 -19.07
N TRP A 19 19.27 18.13 -17.80
CA TRP A 19 18.78 16.81 -17.38
C TRP A 19 17.48 16.42 -18.10
N ILE A 20 16.54 17.36 -18.28
CA ILE A 20 15.30 17.11 -19.04
C ILE A 20 15.61 16.80 -20.50
N GLU A 21 16.43 17.63 -21.15
CA GLU A 21 16.79 17.44 -22.56
C GLU A 21 17.53 16.12 -22.78
N GLU A 22 18.46 15.77 -21.88
CA GLU A 22 19.19 14.50 -21.90
C GLU A 22 18.25 13.30 -21.69
N SER A 23 17.32 13.40 -20.75
CA SER A 23 16.34 12.33 -20.46
C SER A 23 15.39 12.10 -21.64
N ILE A 24 15.03 13.15 -22.37
CA ILE A 24 14.29 13.06 -23.64
C ILE A 24 15.15 12.38 -24.71
N ALA A 25 16.40 12.83 -24.90
CA ALA A 25 17.32 12.27 -25.90
C ALA A 25 17.63 10.78 -25.68
N LYS A 26 17.66 10.34 -24.41
CA LYS A 26 17.86 8.94 -24.01
C LYS A 26 16.57 8.10 -24.01
N ASN A 27 15.43 8.66 -24.45
CA ASN A 27 14.11 8.03 -24.40
C ASN A 27 13.67 7.58 -22.99
N GLN A 28 14.20 8.20 -21.94
CA GLN A 28 13.77 7.95 -20.55
C GLN A 28 12.47 8.72 -20.23
N ILE A 29 12.31 9.89 -20.83
CA ILE A 29 11.07 10.67 -20.79
C ILE A 29 10.51 10.76 -22.21
N ARG A 30 9.23 10.42 -22.37
CA ARG A 30 8.55 10.57 -23.66
C ARG A 30 8.38 12.04 -24.01
N TYR A 31 8.82 12.42 -25.20
CA TYR A 31 8.54 13.73 -25.77
C TYR A 31 7.30 13.70 -26.67
N TYR A 32 6.42 14.68 -26.48
CA TYR A 32 5.24 14.92 -27.31
C TYR A 32 5.47 16.16 -28.17
N ASP A 33 5.49 16.01 -29.49
CA ASP A 33 5.57 17.13 -30.42
C ASP A 33 4.30 18.01 -30.32
N TYR A 34 4.47 19.26 -29.87
CA TYR A 34 3.37 20.14 -29.53
C TYR A 34 2.36 20.35 -30.67
N LYS A 35 2.82 20.31 -31.93
CA LYS A 35 1.96 20.54 -33.11
C LYS A 35 0.83 19.52 -33.27
N HIS A 36 0.93 18.38 -32.59
CA HIS A 36 -0.09 17.34 -32.62
C HIS A 36 -1.15 17.49 -31.53
N PHE A 37 -1.00 18.44 -30.61
CA PHE A 37 -2.08 18.82 -29.72
C PHE A 37 -3.09 19.70 -30.44
N ASN A 38 -4.37 19.39 -30.25
CA ASN A 38 -5.49 20.18 -30.76
C ASN A 38 -6.57 20.32 -29.68
N ASN A 39 -7.56 21.18 -29.92
CA ASN A 39 -8.61 21.50 -28.94
C ASN A 39 -8.07 21.93 -27.58
N ILE A 40 -7.03 22.77 -27.59
CA ILE A 40 -6.35 23.22 -26.36
C ILE A 40 -7.23 24.26 -25.66
N GLN A 41 -7.68 23.93 -24.45
CA GLN A 41 -8.54 24.79 -23.63
C GLN A 41 -7.93 24.96 -22.24
N GLU A 42 -7.78 26.19 -21.76
CA GLU A 42 -7.38 26.45 -20.37
C GLU A 42 -8.48 25.98 -19.41
N ILE A 43 -8.13 25.13 -18.45
CA ILE A 43 -9.08 24.53 -17.49
C ILE A 43 -8.77 24.94 -16.04
N GLY A 44 -7.61 25.54 -15.78
CA GLY A 44 -7.25 25.99 -14.44
C GLY A 44 -5.99 26.84 -14.41
N THR A 45 -5.92 27.72 -13.40
CA THR A 45 -4.72 28.52 -13.11
C THR A 45 -4.35 28.35 -11.64
N GLY A 46 -3.23 27.65 -11.40
CA GLY A 46 -2.68 27.42 -10.06
C GLY A 46 -1.71 28.51 -9.61
N ARG A 47 -0.96 28.24 -8.53
CA ARG A 47 0.11 29.12 -8.04
C ARG A 47 1.32 29.13 -8.98
N PHE A 48 1.64 27.98 -9.56
CA PHE A 48 2.89 27.77 -10.29
C PHE A 48 2.73 27.85 -11.80
N GLY A 49 1.50 27.84 -12.32
CA GLY A 49 1.23 27.99 -13.75
C GLY A 49 -0.21 27.65 -14.11
N LYS A 50 -0.42 27.31 -15.38
CA LYS A 50 -1.74 27.04 -15.95
C LYS A 50 -1.86 25.59 -16.39
N VAL A 51 -3.08 25.07 -16.38
CA VAL A 51 -3.40 23.73 -16.88
C VAL A 51 -4.35 23.86 -18.05
N TYR A 52 -4.06 23.13 -19.12
CA TYR A 52 -4.88 23.06 -20.32
C TYR A 52 -5.32 21.63 -20.57
N ARG A 53 -6.56 21.45 -21.01
CA ARG A 53 -7.05 20.22 -21.64
C ARG A 53 -6.68 20.24 -23.12
N ALA A 54 -6.22 19.13 -23.66
CA ALA A 54 -5.94 18.99 -25.10
C ALA A 54 -6.19 17.55 -25.59
N ASN A 55 -6.53 17.40 -26.87
CA ASN A 55 -6.48 16.11 -27.56
C ASN A 55 -5.09 15.88 -28.14
N TRP A 56 -4.64 14.63 -28.15
CA TRP A 56 -3.40 14.23 -28.83
C TRP A 56 -3.71 13.55 -30.17
N LYS A 57 -3.26 14.14 -31.28
CA LYS A 57 -3.58 13.68 -32.64
C LYS A 57 -5.10 13.51 -32.82
N SER A 58 -5.54 12.47 -33.51
CA SER A 58 -6.95 12.10 -33.68
C SER A 58 -7.52 11.28 -32.52
N SER A 59 -6.87 11.27 -31.34
CA SER A 59 -7.37 10.56 -30.17
C SER A 59 -8.58 11.26 -29.58
N HIS A 60 -9.61 10.48 -29.23
CA HIS A 60 -10.79 10.97 -28.51
C HIS A 60 -10.50 11.23 -27.02
N ASN A 61 -9.37 10.74 -26.49
CA ASN A 61 -8.99 10.95 -25.10
C ASN A 61 -8.31 12.31 -24.89
N PHE A 62 -8.62 12.95 -23.76
CA PHE A 62 -7.99 14.18 -23.32
C PHE A 62 -6.72 13.92 -22.50
N LEU A 63 -5.76 14.83 -22.63
CA LEU A 63 -4.56 14.95 -21.81
C LEU A 63 -4.55 16.32 -21.14
N ALA A 64 -3.91 16.40 -19.97
CA ALA A 64 -3.67 17.68 -19.30
C ALA A 64 -2.25 18.18 -19.63
N LEU A 65 -2.13 19.44 -20.04
CA LEU A 65 -0.88 20.14 -20.28
C LEU A 65 -0.66 21.15 -19.16
N LYS A 66 0.34 20.92 -18.31
CA LYS A 66 0.69 21.83 -17.21
C LYS A 66 1.85 22.74 -17.62
N SER A 67 1.60 24.05 -17.68
CA SER A 67 2.61 25.07 -17.87
C SER A 67 3.09 25.65 -16.54
N PHE A 68 4.19 26.41 -16.59
CA PHE A 68 4.77 27.05 -15.42
C PHE A 68 5.07 28.53 -15.69
N PHE A 69 4.74 29.42 -14.75
CA PHE A 69 5.00 30.85 -14.86
C PHE A 69 6.51 31.17 -14.87
N ASN A 70 7.29 30.42 -14.09
CA ASN A 70 8.74 30.54 -14.03
C ASN A 70 9.40 29.15 -14.05
N PHE A 71 9.37 28.49 -15.21
CA PHE A 71 9.94 27.15 -15.37
C PHE A 71 11.41 27.09 -14.97
N ASN A 72 12.25 28.01 -15.48
CA ASN A 72 13.69 28.00 -15.23
C ASN A 72 14.00 28.14 -13.74
N GLY A 73 13.26 29.01 -13.04
CA GLY A 73 13.41 29.17 -11.60
C GLY A 73 12.90 27.98 -10.78
N MET A 74 12.13 27.06 -11.36
CA MET A 74 11.54 25.87 -10.71
C MET A 74 12.04 24.54 -11.31
N ALA A 75 13.03 24.59 -12.20
CA ALA A 75 13.43 23.42 -12.98
C ALA A 75 13.90 22.26 -12.08
N LYS A 76 14.57 22.58 -10.96
CA LYS A 76 14.99 21.59 -9.96
C LYS A 76 13.82 20.85 -9.35
N GLU A 77 12.80 21.58 -8.90
CA GLU A 77 11.63 21.03 -8.24
C GLU A 77 10.79 20.19 -9.21
N ILE A 78 10.60 20.69 -10.44
CA ILE A 78 9.91 19.96 -11.50
C ILE A 78 10.64 18.65 -11.84
N VAL A 79 11.97 18.68 -11.96
CA VAL A 79 12.76 17.46 -12.18
C VAL A 79 12.63 16.49 -11.02
N ASN A 80 12.65 16.97 -9.77
CA ASN A 80 12.44 16.10 -8.62
C ASN A 80 11.04 15.47 -8.63
N GLU A 81 10.01 16.23 -9.00
CA GLU A 81 8.64 15.70 -9.15
C GLU A 81 8.57 14.60 -10.21
N ILE A 82 9.18 14.84 -11.38
CA ILE A 82 9.24 13.85 -12.47
C ILE A 82 9.98 12.58 -12.00
N LYS A 83 11.09 12.73 -11.28
CA LYS A 83 11.85 11.60 -10.73
C LYS A 83 11.02 10.80 -9.73
N LEU A 84 10.33 11.47 -8.81
CA LEU A 84 9.44 10.81 -7.86
C LEU A 84 8.32 10.07 -8.60
N GLN A 85 7.69 10.68 -9.60
CA GLN A 85 6.66 10.01 -10.39
C GLN A 85 7.17 8.83 -11.23
N HIS A 86 8.48 8.77 -11.50
CA HIS A 86 9.12 7.65 -12.20
C HIS A 86 9.59 6.54 -11.25
N GLU A 87 10.05 6.90 -10.05
CA GLU A 87 10.50 5.96 -9.00
C GLU A 87 9.33 5.27 -8.29
N MET A 88 8.14 5.88 -8.30
CA MET A 88 6.93 5.34 -7.69
C MET A 88 6.23 4.36 -8.64
N ASP A 89 6.07 3.11 -8.21
CA ASP A 89 5.14 2.15 -8.83
C ASP A 89 3.75 2.80 -9.03
N PHE A 90 3.08 2.51 -10.14
CA PHE A 90 1.80 3.12 -10.48
C PHE A 90 0.76 2.96 -9.36
N HIS A 91 0.47 4.04 -8.63
CA HIS A 91 -0.65 4.08 -7.69
C HIS A 91 -1.89 4.65 -8.40
N GLU A 92 -3.03 3.98 -8.29
CA GLU A 92 -4.26 4.39 -8.98
C GLU A 92 -4.74 5.79 -8.59
N ASN A 93 -4.49 6.18 -7.34
CA ASN A 93 -4.86 7.49 -6.78
C ASN A 93 -3.80 8.59 -6.94
N ILE A 94 -2.81 8.43 -7.83
CA ILE A 94 -1.84 9.49 -8.17
C ILE A 94 -2.00 9.85 -9.65
N ILE A 95 -1.96 11.14 -9.98
CA ILE A 95 -1.98 11.60 -11.37
C ILE A 95 -0.78 11.04 -12.14
N ARG A 96 -1.05 10.42 -13.29
CA ARG A 96 0.01 9.87 -14.13
C ARG A 96 0.70 10.97 -14.93
N PHE A 97 2.02 10.97 -14.90
CA PHE A 97 2.85 11.70 -15.86
C PHE A 97 3.13 10.85 -17.09
N TYR A 98 2.85 11.40 -18.26
CA TYR A 98 3.06 10.72 -19.54
C TYR A 98 4.30 11.20 -20.29
N GLY A 99 4.77 12.42 -20.03
CA GLY A 99 5.93 12.98 -20.72
C GLY A 99 5.96 14.50 -20.75
N ILE A 100 6.77 15.04 -21.65
CA ILE A 100 7.02 16.49 -21.77
C ILE A 100 6.71 16.95 -23.20
N THR A 101 6.22 18.17 -23.32
CA THR A 101 6.14 18.89 -24.60
C THR A 101 6.75 20.27 -24.45
N THR A 102 7.12 20.90 -25.57
CA THR A 102 7.65 22.26 -25.59
C THR A 102 6.89 23.13 -26.58
N THR A 103 6.55 24.35 -26.16
CA THR A 103 6.07 25.39 -27.07
C THR A 103 7.19 26.37 -27.37
N GLU A 104 7.34 26.75 -28.63
CA GLU A 104 8.27 27.81 -29.03
C GLU A 104 7.59 29.18 -28.94
N ASN A 105 8.23 30.10 -28.22
CA ASN A 105 7.78 31.49 -28.14
C ASN A 105 8.39 32.26 -29.33
N GLN A 106 7.56 32.70 -30.28
CA GLN A 106 8.02 33.37 -31.52
C GLN A 106 8.84 34.66 -31.31
N SER A 107 8.82 35.22 -30.09
CA SER A 107 9.46 36.50 -29.77
C SER A 107 10.90 36.40 -29.23
N ASP A 108 11.35 35.23 -28.77
CA ASP A 108 12.62 35.07 -28.02
C ASP A 108 13.32 33.71 -28.28
N ASN A 109 12.73 32.80 -29.07
CA ASN A 109 13.24 31.43 -29.26
C ASN A 109 13.45 30.63 -27.95
N SER A 110 12.91 31.09 -26.82
CA SER A 110 12.94 30.36 -25.55
C SER A 110 11.93 29.21 -25.56
N LYS A 111 12.42 27.99 -25.28
CA LYS A 111 11.57 26.81 -25.10
C LYS A 111 10.78 26.95 -23.80
N LYS A 112 9.45 26.85 -23.88
CA LYS A 112 8.60 26.69 -22.70
C LYS A 112 8.24 25.22 -22.56
N TYR A 113 8.69 24.60 -21.47
CA TYR A 113 8.39 23.21 -21.15
C TYR A 113 7.02 23.09 -20.47
N LEU A 114 6.24 22.09 -20.89
CA LEU A 114 4.98 21.70 -20.28
C LEU A 114 5.01 20.22 -19.92
N LEU A 115 4.41 19.84 -18.79
CA LEU A 115 4.18 18.44 -18.46
C LEU A 115 2.91 17.94 -19.15
N VAL A 116 2.97 16.72 -19.67
CA VAL A 116 1.84 15.99 -20.23
C VAL A 116 1.37 14.98 -19.19
N LEU A 117 0.17 15.17 -18.67
CA LEU A 117 -0.39 14.46 -17.53
C LEU A 117 -1.73 13.79 -17.87
N GLU A 118 -2.14 12.86 -17.02
CA GLU A 118 -3.51 12.34 -16.97
C GLU A 118 -4.52 13.50 -16.81
N TYR A 119 -5.59 13.45 -17.61
CA TYR A 119 -6.68 14.41 -17.50
C TYR A 119 -7.74 13.88 -16.52
N ALA A 120 -7.97 14.61 -15.44
CA ALA A 120 -9.06 14.36 -14.51
C ALA A 120 -10.31 15.14 -14.95
N ASP A 121 -11.38 14.42 -15.27
CA ASP A 121 -12.59 14.96 -15.88
C ASP A 121 -13.56 15.65 -14.91
N SER A 122 -13.36 15.51 -13.61
CA SER A 122 -14.27 16.03 -12.58
C SER A 122 -13.68 17.20 -11.77
N GLY A 123 -12.56 17.77 -12.23
CA GLY A 123 -11.93 18.93 -11.60
C GLY A 123 -11.24 18.61 -10.28
N THR A 124 -11.13 19.62 -9.40
CA THR A 124 -10.55 19.46 -8.07
C THR A 124 -11.58 18.85 -7.11
N LEU A 125 -11.12 18.28 -5.99
CA LEU A 125 -12.00 17.79 -4.94
C LEU A 125 -12.91 18.91 -4.44
N ARG A 126 -12.40 20.14 -4.34
CA ARG A 126 -13.21 21.33 -3.99
C ARG A 126 -14.39 21.52 -4.95
N SER A 127 -14.13 21.61 -6.25
CA SER A 127 -15.19 21.84 -7.24
C SER A 127 -16.15 20.66 -7.30
N TYR A 128 -15.60 19.44 -7.23
CA TYR A 128 -16.38 18.20 -7.25
C TYR A 128 -17.37 18.13 -6.09
N LEU A 129 -16.92 18.40 -4.86
CA LEU A 129 -17.80 18.46 -3.71
C LEU A 129 -18.83 19.57 -3.89
N ASN A 130 -18.42 20.80 -4.23
CA ASN A 130 -19.35 21.91 -4.41
C ASN A 130 -20.46 21.63 -5.45
N GLU A 131 -20.14 20.91 -6.54
CA GLU A 131 -21.09 20.62 -7.61
C GLU A 131 -21.95 19.37 -7.37
N ARG A 132 -21.38 18.34 -6.72
CA ARG A 132 -21.99 17.00 -6.65
C ARG A 132 -22.38 16.58 -5.23
N PHE A 133 -22.14 17.39 -4.20
CA PHE A 133 -22.30 16.96 -2.80
C PHE A 133 -23.65 16.33 -2.46
N GLU A 134 -24.74 16.91 -2.98
CA GLU A 134 -26.11 16.42 -2.75
C GLU A 134 -26.39 15.07 -3.43
N GLU A 135 -25.62 14.73 -4.46
CA GLU A 135 -25.70 13.43 -5.15
C GLU A 135 -24.84 12.36 -4.48
N LEU A 136 -23.88 12.76 -3.63
CA LEU A 136 -22.97 11.83 -2.97
C LEU A 136 -23.64 11.17 -1.77
N SER A 137 -23.80 9.86 -1.85
CA SER A 137 -24.15 9.05 -0.68
C SER A 137 -23.02 9.07 0.34
N TRP A 138 -23.32 8.63 1.56
CA TRP A 138 -22.29 8.39 2.55
C TRP A 138 -21.46 7.12 2.29
N ASN A 139 -21.68 6.40 1.19
CA ASN A 139 -20.70 5.41 0.74
C ASN A 139 -19.69 6.09 -0.19
N ASP A 140 -20.15 6.95 -1.08
CA ASP A 140 -19.28 7.70 -1.99
C ASP A 140 -18.31 8.62 -1.22
N LYS A 141 -18.82 9.35 -0.22
CA LYS A 141 -17.97 10.19 0.64
C LYS A 141 -16.91 9.38 1.40
N LEU A 142 -17.27 8.18 1.87
CA LEU A 142 -16.36 7.31 2.61
C LEU A 142 -15.30 6.70 1.69
N ASP A 143 -15.69 6.37 0.45
CA ASP A 143 -14.78 5.88 -0.57
C ASP A 143 -13.76 6.97 -1.00
N LEU A 144 -14.22 8.21 -1.23
CA LEU A 144 -13.32 9.35 -1.49
C LEU A 144 -12.31 9.54 -0.34
N ALA A 145 -12.78 9.49 0.90
CA ALA A 145 -11.93 9.57 2.09
C ALA A 145 -10.90 8.43 2.14
N PHE A 146 -11.34 7.20 1.87
CA PHE A 146 -10.50 6.02 1.88
C PHE A 146 -9.41 6.10 0.81
N GLN A 147 -9.77 6.38 -0.43
CA GLN A 147 -8.85 6.56 -1.54
C GLN A 147 -7.80 7.66 -1.27
N LEU A 148 -8.22 8.80 -0.73
CA LEU A 148 -7.31 9.87 -0.31
C LEU A 148 -6.31 9.38 0.73
N THR A 149 -6.77 8.69 1.78
CA THR A 149 -5.87 8.20 2.82
C THR A 149 -4.91 7.12 2.33
N ASN A 150 -5.32 6.27 1.39
CA ASN A 150 -4.44 5.30 0.75
C ASN A 150 -3.34 5.98 -0.09
N ALA A 151 -3.70 7.01 -0.86
CA ALA A 151 -2.71 7.79 -1.62
C ALA A 151 -1.62 8.39 -0.71
N ILE A 152 -2.02 8.96 0.44
CA ILE A 152 -1.04 9.52 1.40
C ILE A 152 -0.29 8.41 2.14
N SER A 153 -0.93 7.27 2.42
CA SER A 153 -0.26 6.12 3.00
C SER A 153 0.89 5.66 2.12
N TYR A 154 0.63 5.55 0.82
CA TYR A 154 1.62 5.22 -0.18
C TYR A 154 2.78 6.23 -0.22
N LEU A 155 2.49 7.54 -0.19
CA LEU A 155 3.55 8.56 -0.08
C LEU A 155 4.40 8.37 1.18
N HIS A 156 3.76 8.14 2.34
CA HIS A 156 4.47 8.00 3.61
C HIS A 156 5.32 6.74 3.67
N ASP A 157 4.89 5.64 3.05
CA ASP A 157 5.67 4.40 2.95
C ASP A 157 6.92 4.59 2.07
N GLN A 158 6.88 5.51 1.10
CA GLN A 158 8.03 5.94 0.30
C GLN A 158 8.87 7.05 0.99
N GLU A 159 8.62 7.34 2.26
CA GLU A 159 9.27 8.42 3.02
C GLU A 159 9.07 9.83 2.41
N ILE A 160 8.00 10.01 1.64
CA ILE A 160 7.59 11.30 1.05
C ILE A 160 6.58 11.98 1.98
N VAL A 161 6.78 13.28 2.22
CA VAL A 161 5.85 14.14 2.97
C VAL A 161 5.32 15.19 2.02
N HIS A 162 4.00 15.29 1.89
CA HIS A 162 3.36 16.19 0.92
C HIS A 162 3.47 17.66 1.32
N ARG A 163 3.24 17.98 2.61
CA ARG A 163 3.39 19.29 3.28
C ARG A 163 2.40 20.38 2.90
N ASP A 164 1.69 20.26 1.78
CA ASP A 164 0.75 21.28 1.27
C ASP A 164 -0.64 20.73 0.91
N LEU A 165 -1.07 19.61 1.52
CA LEU A 165 -2.32 18.95 1.13
C LEU A 165 -3.53 19.85 1.35
N ASN A 166 -4.27 20.12 0.27
CA ASN A 166 -5.55 20.81 0.31
C ASN A 166 -6.46 20.32 -0.83
N SER A 167 -7.73 20.71 -0.82
CA SER A 167 -8.71 20.16 -1.75
C SER A 167 -8.58 20.66 -3.19
N ASN A 168 -7.72 21.66 -3.46
CA ASN A 168 -7.38 22.08 -4.81
C ASN A 168 -6.25 21.25 -5.44
N ASP A 169 -5.41 20.60 -4.62
CA ASP A 169 -4.31 19.74 -5.10
C ASP A 169 -4.75 18.28 -5.33
N ILE A 170 -5.99 17.97 -4.95
CA ILE A 170 -6.60 16.67 -5.15
C ILE A 170 -7.58 16.80 -6.32
N LEU A 171 -7.43 15.97 -7.34
CA LEU A 171 -8.34 15.90 -8.47
C LEU A 171 -9.28 14.71 -8.33
N VAL A 172 -10.40 14.76 -9.05
CA VAL A 172 -11.34 13.64 -9.16
C VAL A 172 -11.46 13.23 -10.62
N HIS A 173 -11.31 11.94 -10.89
CA HIS A 173 -11.51 11.35 -12.21
C HIS A 173 -12.43 10.14 -12.11
N LYS A 174 -13.63 10.19 -12.71
CA LYS A 174 -14.62 9.10 -12.64
C LYS A 174 -14.86 8.57 -11.21
N ASN A 175 -15.08 9.48 -10.26
CA ASN A 175 -15.23 9.21 -8.82
C ASN A 175 -13.97 8.65 -8.12
N THR A 176 -12.82 8.64 -8.79
CA THR A 176 -11.53 8.25 -8.20
C THR A 176 -10.71 9.49 -7.83
N ILE A 177 -10.20 9.52 -6.60
CA ILE A 177 -9.24 10.51 -6.13
C ILE A 177 -7.94 10.37 -6.91
N LYS A 178 -7.39 11.51 -7.34
CA LYS A 178 -6.12 11.61 -8.05
C LYS A 178 -5.29 12.71 -7.41
N LEU A 179 -4.33 12.32 -6.58
CA LEU A 179 -3.41 13.25 -5.95
C LEU A 179 -2.48 13.86 -7.01
N SER A 180 -2.39 15.19 -7.00
CA SER A 180 -1.46 15.95 -7.85
C SER A 180 -0.51 16.77 -6.98
N ASP A 181 0.57 17.28 -7.58
CA ASP A 181 1.37 18.38 -7.02
C ASP A 181 2.17 18.12 -5.71
N PHE A 182 2.76 16.94 -5.56
CA PHE A 182 3.56 16.58 -4.37
C PHE A 182 5.07 16.90 -4.44
N GLY A 183 5.60 17.30 -5.60
CA GLY A 183 7.03 17.59 -5.80
C GLY A 183 7.47 19.05 -5.62
N LEU A 184 6.53 20.00 -5.67
CA LEU A 184 6.79 21.45 -5.57
C LEU A 184 6.80 21.97 -4.11
N SER A 185 6.44 21.12 -3.15
CA SER A 185 6.20 21.48 -1.74
C SER A 185 7.43 21.99 -0.97
N LYS A 186 8.66 21.71 -1.43
CA LYS A 186 9.90 22.15 -0.76
C LYS A 186 10.09 23.66 -0.74
N ARG A 187 9.56 24.40 -1.73
CA ARG A 187 9.82 25.85 -1.87
C ARG A 187 8.86 26.77 -1.12
N ILE A 188 7.82 26.23 -0.48
CA ILE A 188 6.90 27.01 0.36
C ILE A 188 7.65 27.72 1.50
N LYS A 189 8.85 27.22 1.88
CA LYS A 189 9.72 27.90 2.86
C LYS A 189 10.48 29.13 2.33
N GLU A 190 10.62 29.34 1.02
CA GLU A 190 11.64 30.25 0.48
C GLU A 190 11.14 31.39 -0.43
N SER A 191 9.86 31.44 -0.83
CA SER A 191 9.30 32.60 -1.53
C SER A 191 7.88 32.95 -1.06
N TYR A 192 7.80 33.82 -0.05
CA TYR A 192 6.57 34.32 0.58
C TYR A 192 6.11 35.66 -0.01
N ASP A 193 6.00 35.76 -1.34
CA ASP A 193 5.74 37.06 -1.99
C ASP A 193 4.29 37.30 -2.45
N ASN A 194 3.34 36.39 -2.21
CA ASN A 194 1.92 36.63 -2.54
C ASN A 194 0.99 36.26 -1.37
N GLN A 195 0.61 37.26 -0.57
CA GLN A 195 -0.11 37.10 0.70
C GLN A 195 -1.57 36.65 0.55
N SER A 196 -2.26 36.88 -0.56
CA SER A 196 -3.72 36.61 -0.66
C SER A 196 -4.09 35.13 -0.87
N LYS A 197 -3.37 34.39 -1.73
CA LYS A 197 -3.56 32.92 -1.89
C LYS A 197 -2.98 32.10 -0.72
N LEU A 198 -2.15 32.74 0.12
CA LEU A 198 -1.47 32.12 1.26
C LEU A 198 -2.46 31.78 2.37
N PHE A 199 -3.51 32.57 2.51
CA PHE A 199 -4.46 32.36 3.59
C PHE A 199 -5.47 31.27 3.31
N GLU A 200 -5.88 31.01 2.08
CA GLU A 200 -6.83 29.89 1.76
C GLU A 200 -6.31 28.52 2.26
N MET A 201 -5.00 28.36 2.38
CA MET A 201 -4.33 27.16 2.90
C MET A 201 -4.22 27.12 4.43
N VAL A 202 -4.43 28.24 5.13
CA VAL A 202 -4.24 28.33 6.59
C VAL A 202 -5.08 27.30 7.35
N ALA A 203 -6.25 26.96 6.82
CA ALA A 203 -7.11 25.94 7.41
C ALA A 203 -6.50 24.52 7.33
N TYR A 204 -5.75 24.22 6.26
CA TYR A 204 -5.21 22.89 5.96
C TYR A 204 -3.82 22.65 6.56
N VAL A 205 -3.04 23.71 6.76
CA VAL A 205 -1.65 23.60 7.20
C VAL A 205 -1.57 23.38 8.71
N ASP A 206 -0.63 22.52 9.13
CA ASP A 206 -0.35 22.23 10.53
C ASP A 206 -0.05 23.51 11.34
N PRO A 207 -0.85 23.84 12.37
CA PRO A 207 -0.73 25.09 13.09
C PRO A 207 0.64 25.29 13.76
N GLN A 208 1.36 24.19 14.06
CA GLN A 208 2.69 24.27 14.67
C GLN A 208 3.71 25.02 13.79
N ILE A 209 3.45 25.18 12.48
CA ILE A 209 4.29 26.00 11.60
C ILE A 209 4.30 27.49 11.98
N PHE A 210 3.22 27.97 12.64
CA PHE A 210 3.08 29.36 13.06
C PHE A 210 3.75 29.64 14.42
N ASN A 211 4.13 28.59 15.15
CA ASN A 211 4.78 28.69 16.46
C ASN A 211 6.28 29.03 16.32
N LYS A 212 6.59 30.24 15.83
CA LYS A 212 7.96 30.76 15.81
C LYS A 212 8.30 31.36 17.19
N LYS A 213 9.01 30.60 18.03
CA LYS A 213 9.75 31.21 19.15
C LYS A 213 11.01 31.87 18.59
N SER A 214 11.01 33.19 18.51
CA SER A 214 12.20 33.99 18.25
C SER A 214 13.08 34.03 19.50
N ASP A 215 13.67 32.91 19.88
CA ASP A 215 14.79 32.92 20.82
C ASP A 215 16.07 33.18 20.04
N SER A 216 16.88 34.11 20.53
CA SER A 216 18.15 34.60 19.96
C SER A 216 19.23 33.53 19.68
N ASN A 217 18.92 32.25 19.92
CA ASN A 217 19.79 31.10 19.72
C ASN A 217 19.35 30.13 18.60
N ASN A 218 18.34 30.47 17.78
CA ASN A 218 17.99 29.75 16.53
C ASN A 218 17.72 28.23 16.67
N GLN A 219 17.40 27.71 17.87
CA GLN A 219 17.57 26.27 18.14
C GLN A 219 16.35 25.36 17.95
N TYR A 220 15.14 25.86 17.66
CA TYR A 220 13.99 25.00 17.35
C TYR A 220 13.07 25.62 16.29
N GLN A 221 13.27 25.24 15.01
CA GLN A 221 12.33 25.53 13.93
C GLN A 221 11.52 24.26 13.63
N TYR A 222 10.20 24.29 13.86
CA TYR A 222 9.31 23.19 13.49
C TYR A 222 9.41 22.92 11.97
N SER A 223 9.57 21.66 11.61
CA SER A 223 9.58 21.21 10.21
C SER A 223 8.36 20.35 9.94
N LEU A 224 7.66 20.68 8.85
CA LEU A 224 6.52 19.89 8.38
C LEU A 224 6.98 18.45 8.09
N ASN A 225 6.25 17.51 8.68
CA ASN A 225 6.58 16.09 8.68
C ASN A 225 5.31 15.26 8.41
N LYS A 226 5.40 13.93 8.46
CA LYS A 226 4.24 13.05 8.22
C LYS A 226 3.01 13.42 9.07
N LYS A 227 3.17 13.88 10.31
CA LYS A 227 2.07 14.32 11.18
C LYS A 227 1.42 15.62 10.74
N SER A 228 2.12 16.45 9.98
CA SER A 228 1.56 17.66 9.37
C SER A 228 0.62 17.30 8.21
N ASP A 229 0.96 16.27 7.43
CA ASP A 229 0.04 15.71 6.42
C ASP A 229 -1.21 15.12 7.10
N ILE A 230 -1.05 14.43 8.24
CA ILE A 230 -2.20 13.91 9.01
C ILE A 230 -3.16 15.03 9.44
N TYR A 231 -2.63 16.18 9.87
CA TYR A 231 -3.47 17.34 10.18
C TYR A 231 -4.28 17.78 8.96
N SER A 232 -3.63 17.91 7.80
CA SER A 232 -4.28 18.30 6.54
C SER A 232 -5.36 17.29 6.13
N ILE A 233 -5.10 15.99 6.31
CA ILE A 233 -6.07 14.92 6.08
C ILE A 233 -7.28 15.09 6.99
N GLY A 234 -7.11 15.43 8.28
CA GLY A 234 -8.26 15.67 9.18
C GLY A 234 -9.19 16.75 8.63
N ILE A 235 -8.61 17.84 8.13
CA ILE A 235 -9.37 18.95 7.52
C ILE A 235 -10.06 18.50 6.23
N LEU A 236 -9.37 17.74 5.38
CA LEU A 236 -9.93 17.18 4.13
C LEU A 236 -11.07 16.18 4.38
N LEU A 237 -10.92 15.30 5.38
CA LEU A 237 -11.97 14.37 5.78
C LEU A 237 -13.21 15.11 6.28
N TRP A 238 -13.02 16.17 7.07
CA TRP A 238 -14.11 17.06 7.48
C TRP A 238 -14.76 17.73 6.27
N GLU A 239 -13.99 18.25 5.31
CA GLU A 239 -14.51 18.86 4.09
C GLU A 239 -15.33 17.87 3.25
N ILE A 240 -14.86 16.63 3.09
CA ILE A 240 -15.61 15.57 2.40
C ILE A 240 -16.96 15.30 3.11
N SER A 241 -17.00 15.38 4.44
CA SER A 241 -18.25 15.22 5.20
C SER A 241 -19.18 16.43 5.13
N SER A 242 -18.63 17.64 4.95
CA SER A 242 -19.37 18.90 5.03
C SER A 242 -19.78 19.45 3.66
N GLY A 243 -19.06 19.08 2.60
CA GLY A 243 -19.26 19.59 1.24
C GLY A 243 -18.82 21.03 1.04
N ARG A 244 -18.26 21.67 2.08
CA ARG A 244 -17.95 23.10 2.09
C ARG A 244 -16.52 23.37 2.56
N PRO A 245 -15.94 24.53 2.20
CA PRO A 245 -14.63 24.90 2.69
C PRO A 245 -14.52 25.02 4.21
N PRO A 246 -13.39 24.59 4.80
CA PRO A 246 -13.14 24.75 6.22
C PRO A 246 -13.03 26.23 6.56
N PHE A 247 -13.79 26.67 7.54
CA PHE A 247 -13.95 28.07 7.96
C PHE A 247 -14.51 28.96 6.84
N CYS A 248 -15.44 28.46 6.01
CA CYS A 248 -16.02 29.22 4.88
C CYS A 248 -16.70 30.55 5.28
N ASN A 249 -17.01 30.74 6.56
CA ASN A 249 -17.63 31.95 7.10
C ASN A 249 -16.62 32.93 7.74
N GLU A 250 -15.33 32.58 7.80
CA GLU A 250 -14.28 33.43 8.34
C GLU A 250 -13.45 34.04 7.20
N SER A 251 -12.80 35.18 7.48
CA SER A 251 -11.74 35.67 6.61
C SER A 251 -10.50 34.79 6.79
N TYR A 252 -9.98 34.29 5.67
CA TYR A 252 -8.69 33.64 5.68
C TYR A 252 -7.61 34.72 5.84
N ASP A 253 -7.15 34.92 7.07
CA ASP A 253 -6.15 35.92 7.45
C ASP A 253 -5.26 35.43 8.61
N VAL A 254 -4.41 36.31 9.14
CA VAL A 254 -3.53 36.01 10.27
C VAL A 254 -4.33 35.73 11.54
N ASP A 255 -5.50 36.35 11.70
CA ASP A 255 -6.33 36.16 12.87
C ASP A 255 -6.91 34.74 12.89
N LEU A 256 -7.38 34.24 11.75
CA LEU A 256 -7.79 32.84 11.60
C LEU A 256 -6.63 31.89 11.92
N ALA A 257 -5.42 32.14 11.40
CA ALA A 257 -4.25 31.32 11.70
C ALA A 257 -3.94 31.26 13.21
N MET A 258 -4.04 32.39 13.89
CA MET A 258 -3.82 32.49 15.34
C MET A 258 -4.93 31.79 16.14
N LYS A 259 -6.20 31.90 15.72
CA LYS A 259 -7.31 31.16 16.33
C LYS A 259 -7.11 29.65 16.19
N ILE A 260 -6.72 29.16 15.00
CA ILE A 260 -6.44 27.73 14.76
C ILE A 260 -5.26 27.24 15.61
N LEU A 261 -4.19 28.04 15.71
CA LEU A 261 -3.05 27.76 16.59
C LEU A 261 -3.47 27.67 18.07
N GLN A 262 -4.48 28.43 18.48
CA GLN A 262 -5.05 28.41 19.84
C GLN A 262 -6.09 27.29 20.05
N GLY A 263 -6.29 26.41 19.07
CA GLY A 263 -7.18 25.26 19.17
C GLY A 263 -8.55 25.44 18.52
N LEU A 264 -8.79 26.51 17.75
CA LEU A 264 -10.00 26.62 16.94
C LEU A 264 -10.05 25.46 15.93
N ARG A 265 -11.18 24.75 15.91
CA ARG A 265 -11.48 23.67 14.97
C ARG A 265 -12.90 23.82 14.45
N GLU A 266 -13.12 23.19 13.31
CA GLU A 266 -14.45 23.09 12.74
C GLU A 266 -15.37 22.23 13.60
N THR A 267 -16.66 22.57 13.60
CA THR A 267 -17.67 21.82 14.34
C THR A 267 -18.04 20.54 13.58
N PRO A 268 -18.23 19.40 14.27
CA PRO A 268 -18.72 18.18 13.62
C PRO A 268 -20.06 18.40 12.91
N ILE A 269 -20.18 17.85 11.70
CA ILE A 269 -21.38 17.99 10.88
C ILE A 269 -22.46 17.00 11.36
N PRO A 270 -23.70 17.45 11.63
CA PRO A 270 -24.80 16.56 12.01
C PRO A 270 -25.00 15.44 11.00
N ASN A 271 -25.37 14.24 11.47
CA ASN A 271 -25.58 13.03 10.66
C ASN A 271 -24.30 12.46 10.00
N THR A 272 -23.13 12.90 10.42
CA THR A 272 -21.84 12.24 10.12
C THR A 272 -21.64 11.06 11.09
N PRO A 273 -21.31 9.84 10.63
CA PRO A 273 -21.00 8.70 11.48
C PRO A 273 -19.96 9.04 12.55
N ASP A 274 -20.25 8.65 13.79
CA ASP A 274 -19.43 8.99 14.95
C ASP A 274 -17.97 8.55 14.81
N ASP A 275 -17.74 7.37 14.24
CA ASP A 275 -16.39 6.87 13.99
C ASP A 275 -15.62 7.70 12.95
N TYR A 276 -16.33 8.23 11.95
CA TYR A 276 -15.73 9.12 10.96
C TYR A 276 -15.40 10.49 11.60
N VAL A 277 -16.31 11.01 12.44
CA VAL A 277 -16.05 12.20 13.27
C VAL A 277 -14.81 12.01 14.13
N MET A 278 -14.76 10.92 14.90
CA MET A 278 -13.62 10.59 15.74
C MET A 278 -12.33 10.52 14.92
N THR A 279 -12.37 9.89 13.75
CA THR A 279 -11.21 9.76 12.85
C THR A 279 -10.63 11.11 12.44
N TYR A 280 -11.44 12.03 11.90
CA TYR A 280 -10.89 13.32 11.49
C TYR A 280 -10.53 14.21 12.68
N THR A 281 -11.22 14.07 13.82
CA THR A 281 -10.87 14.83 15.03
C THR A 281 -9.56 14.41 15.66
N ASP A 282 -9.23 13.11 15.61
CA ASP A 282 -7.93 12.61 16.03
C ASP A 282 -6.81 13.12 15.10
N CYS A 283 -7.08 13.23 13.80
CA CYS A 283 -6.13 13.72 12.80
C CYS A 283 -5.71 15.17 13.03
N TRP A 284 -6.63 16.06 13.40
CA TRP A 284 -6.34 17.49 13.58
C TRP A 284 -6.00 17.90 15.03
N ASN A 285 -5.56 16.95 15.86
CA ASN A 285 -5.15 17.21 17.24
C ASN A 285 -4.07 18.31 17.32
N ASP A 286 -4.15 19.20 18.32
CA ASP A 286 -3.20 20.31 18.50
C ASP A 286 -1.76 19.83 18.64
N LYS A 287 -1.57 18.69 19.31
CA LYS A 287 -0.29 18.06 19.58
C LYS A 287 0.05 17.06 18.47
N PRO A 288 1.06 17.30 17.62
CA PRO A 288 1.42 16.40 16.52
C PRO A 288 1.68 14.95 16.95
N GLU A 289 2.23 14.75 18.16
CA GLU A 289 2.51 13.43 18.75
C GLU A 289 1.25 12.62 19.05
N ASN A 290 0.11 13.28 19.27
CA ASN A 290 -1.17 12.63 19.57
C ASN A 290 -1.97 12.29 18.31
N ARG A 291 -1.61 12.86 17.16
CA ARG A 291 -2.26 12.53 15.89
C ARG A 291 -1.96 11.06 15.54
N PRO A 292 -2.88 10.33 14.90
CA PRO A 292 -2.63 8.96 14.45
C PRO A 292 -1.53 8.89 13.37
N THR A 293 -1.05 7.69 13.04
CA THR A 293 -0.32 7.46 11.78
C THR A 293 -1.30 7.27 10.64
N ILE A 294 -0.88 7.47 9.39
CA ILE A 294 -1.74 7.28 8.23
C ILE A 294 -2.34 5.85 8.19
N ASN A 295 -1.55 4.83 8.50
CA ASN A 295 -2.01 3.44 8.59
C ASN A 295 -3.14 3.25 9.64
N GLN A 296 -3.08 3.98 10.76
CA GLN A 296 -4.15 3.95 11.76
C GLN A 296 -5.42 4.63 11.24
N VAL A 297 -5.30 5.73 10.49
CA VAL A 297 -6.44 6.41 9.86
C VAL A 297 -7.10 5.49 8.83
N VAL A 298 -6.32 4.87 7.93
CA VAL A 298 -6.79 3.89 6.93
C VAL A 298 -7.51 2.72 7.62
N THR A 299 -6.96 2.20 8.72
CA THR A 299 -7.58 1.10 9.49
C THR A 299 -8.92 1.52 10.11
N LYS A 300 -9.01 2.74 10.67
CA LYS A 300 -10.25 3.28 11.23
C LYS A 300 -11.33 3.42 10.16
N LEU A 301 -11.01 4.05 9.02
CA LEU A 301 -11.95 4.21 7.91
C LEU A 301 -12.42 2.85 7.34
N ASN A 302 -11.52 1.88 7.18
CA ASN A 302 -11.88 0.52 6.77
C ASN A 302 -12.87 -0.15 7.74
N THR A 303 -12.72 0.08 9.04
CA THR A 303 -13.63 -0.48 10.05
C THR A 303 -15.05 0.09 9.87
N VAL A 304 -15.18 1.39 9.58
CA VAL A 304 -16.46 2.04 9.30
C VAL A 304 -17.13 1.44 8.05
N ILE A 305 -16.36 1.21 6.98
CA ILE A 305 -16.85 0.58 5.75
C ILE A 305 -17.42 -0.82 6.05
N ILE A 306 -16.68 -1.64 6.81
CA ILE A 306 -17.08 -3.02 7.14
C ILE A 306 -18.34 -3.05 8.02
N MET A 307 -18.43 -2.19 9.03
CA MET A 307 -19.59 -2.13 9.94
C MET A 307 -20.88 -1.72 9.21
N LYS A 308 -20.77 -0.83 8.22
CA LYS A 308 -21.91 -0.40 7.41
C LYS A 308 -22.41 -1.49 6.47
N LEU A 309 -21.49 -2.18 5.78
CA LEU A 309 -21.85 -3.33 4.93
C LEU A 309 -22.55 -4.45 5.74
N SER A 310 -22.12 -4.67 6.98
CA SER A 310 -22.72 -5.66 7.89
C SER A 310 -24.14 -5.28 8.36
N SER A 311 -24.42 -3.99 8.54
CA SER A 311 -25.74 -3.50 8.98
C SER A 311 -26.74 -3.39 7.82
N GLU A 312 -26.30 -3.08 6.60
CA GLU A 312 -27.14 -3.11 5.40
C GLU A 312 -27.57 -4.53 5.00
N GLN A 313 -26.75 -5.56 5.28
CA GLN A 313 -27.11 -6.97 5.09
C GLN A 313 -28.14 -7.48 6.12
N GLN A 314 -28.16 -6.91 7.34
CA GLN A 314 -29.16 -7.23 8.36
C GLN A 314 -30.54 -6.62 8.09
N LEU A 315 -30.61 -5.47 7.38
CA LEU A 315 -31.89 -4.84 7.02
C LEU A 315 -32.58 -5.54 5.85
N LYS A 316 -31.84 -6.18 4.94
CA LYS A 316 -32.41 -6.96 3.81
C LYS A 316 -32.90 -8.35 4.19
N SER A 317 -32.63 -8.83 5.41
CA SER A 317 -32.99 -10.18 5.87
C SER A 317 -34.32 -10.27 6.63
N ASN A 318 -35.07 -9.17 6.73
CA ASN A 318 -36.35 -9.12 7.46
C ASN A 318 -37.62 -9.20 6.61
N ASP A 319 -37.53 -9.32 5.29
CA ASP A 319 -38.68 -9.64 4.44
C ASP A 319 -38.48 -11.02 3.79
N ASN A 320 -38.86 -12.07 4.52
CA ASN A 320 -38.96 -13.43 3.97
C ASN A 320 -40.38 -13.64 3.44
N LEU A 321 -40.54 -13.76 2.11
CA LEU A 321 -41.31 -14.80 1.40
C LEU A 321 -41.60 -14.37 -0.05
N LEU A 322 -40.82 -14.87 -1.00
CA LEU A 322 -41.30 -15.66 -2.14
C LEU A 322 -40.11 -16.13 -2.99
N HIS A 323 -39.91 -17.45 -2.96
CA HIS A 323 -39.10 -18.19 -3.91
C HIS A 323 -39.63 -17.90 -5.33
N GLY A 324 -38.84 -17.24 -6.18
CA GLY A 324 -39.24 -17.01 -7.57
C GLY A 324 -38.35 -16.10 -8.42
N GLU A 325 -37.48 -15.27 -7.84
CA GLU A 325 -36.79 -14.21 -8.61
C GLU A 325 -35.26 -14.35 -8.72
N THR A 326 -34.67 -15.48 -8.31
CA THR A 326 -33.22 -15.72 -8.50
C THR A 326 -32.83 -16.09 -9.93
N SER A 327 -33.79 -16.30 -10.84
CA SER A 327 -33.51 -16.63 -12.25
C SER A 327 -33.61 -15.45 -13.23
N GLN A 328 -34.14 -14.29 -12.82
CA GLN A 328 -34.14 -13.08 -13.68
C GLN A 328 -32.85 -12.24 -13.54
N ILE A 329 -32.20 -12.25 -12.38
CA ILE A 329 -30.96 -11.46 -12.17
C ILE A 329 -29.81 -12.01 -13.03
N LEU A 330 -29.71 -13.34 -13.20
CA LEU A 330 -28.70 -13.95 -14.07
C LEU A 330 -28.88 -13.61 -15.57
N GLN A 331 -30.10 -13.28 -16.02
CA GLN A 331 -30.34 -12.91 -17.42
C GLN A 331 -30.07 -11.44 -17.73
N ASN A 332 -30.04 -10.56 -16.71
CA ASN A 332 -29.76 -9.14 -16.91
C ASN A 332 -28.25 -8.80 -16.91
N PHE A 333 -27.39 -9.68 -16.37
CA PHE A 333 -25.92 -9.52 -16.48
C PHE A 333 -25.34 -9.97 -17.83
N ASN A 334 -26.08 -10.76 -18.62
CA ASN A 334 -25.71 -11.12 -19.99
C ASN A 334 -26.10 -10.06 -21.04
N LYS A 335 -26.45 -8.84 -20.61
CA LYS A 335 -26.70 -7.68 -21.48
C LYS A 335 -25.97 -6.44 -20.97
N ILE A 336 -24.65 -6.54 -20.82
CA ILE A 336 -23.78 -5.37 -20.95
C ILE A 336 -23.00 -5.56 -22.24
N ASN A 337 -23.16 -4.59 -23.13
CA ASN A 337 -22.70 -4.56 -24.50
C ASN A 337 -21.17 -4.57 -24.55
N THR A 338 -20.55 -5.71 -24.87
CA THR A 338 -19.09 -5.87 -25.06
C THR A 338 -18.60 -5.38 -26.43
N ASN A 339 -19.34 -4.52 -27.10
CA ASN A 339 -18.91 -3.87 -28.33
C ASN A 339 -18.40 -2.47 -28.01
N GLU A 340 -17.21 -2.37 -27.40
CA GLU A 340 -16.23 -1.31 -27.62
C GLU A 340 -15.02 -1.53 -26.70
N ILE A 341 -13.98 -2.08 -27.34
CA ILE A 341 -12.55 -2.14 -27.03
C ILE A 341 -12.12 -3.58 -27.28
N GLU A 342 -11.84 -3.85 -28.55
CA GLU A 342 -11.07 -5.00 -28.98
C GLU A 342 -9.60 -4.57 -28.99
N PRO A 343 -8.73 -5.03 -28.08
CA PRO A 343 -7.32 -5.08 -28.36
C PRO A 343 -7.09 -6.35 -29.20
N SER A 344 -6.61 -6.14 -30.41
CA SER A 344 -6.04 -7.18 -31.26
C SER A 344 -4.93 -7.93 -30.51
N ILE A 345 -5.26 -9.03 -29.82
CA ILE A 345 -4.29 -10.01 -29.32
C ILE A 345 -4.78 -11.41 -29.72
N SER A 346 -4.91 -11.61 -31.03
CA SER A 346 -5.00 -12.95 -31.59
C SER A 346 -3.59 -13.43 -31.95
N SER A 347 -2.91 -14.15 -31.05
CA SER A 347 -1.97 -15.22 -31.45
C SER A 347 -1.38 -16.09 -30.33
N ASN A 348 -1.67 -15.91 -29.03
CA ASN A 348 -1.01 -16.76 -27.99
C ASN A 348 -1.93 -17.35 -26.88
N MET A 349 -3.26 -17.26 -27.01
CA MET A 349 -4.22 -17.72 -25.98
C MET A 349 -4.24 -19.25 -25.72
N ASN A 350 -3.60 -20.07 -26.56
CA ASN A 350 -3.72 -21.53 -26.49
C ASN A 350 -2.74 -22.24 -25.53
N ASN A 351 -2.00 -21.53 -24.66
CA ASN A 351 -0.89 -22.16 -23.90
C ASN A 351 -0.81 -21.87 -22.38
N PHE A 352 -1.81 -21.23 -21.76
CA PHE A 352 -1.74 -20.93 -20.32
C PHE A 352 -2.07 -22.12 -19.39
N GLY A 353 -2.73 -23.17 -19.90
CA GLY A 353 -3.13 -24.31 -19.07
C GLY A 353 -1.96 -25.02 -18.37
N SER A 354 -0.80 -25.15 -19.02
CA SER A 354 0.41 -25.67 -18.39
C SER A 354 1.00 -24.69 -17.36
N SER A 355 0.90 -23.38 -17.61
CA SER A 355 1.39 -22.34 -16.72
C SER A 355 0.58 -22.24 -15.42
N VAL A 356 -0.74 -22.52 -15.42
CA VAL A 356 -1.57 -22.48 -14.19
C VAL A 356 -1.02 -23.38 -13.10
N ASN A 357 -0.66 -24.62 -13.44
CA ASN A 357 -0.13 -25.58 -12.48
C ASN A 357 1.23 -25.15 -11.93
N GLU A 358 2.08 -24.58 -12.79
CA GLU A 358 3.38 -24.03 -12.38
C GLU A 358 3.22 -22.83 -11.45
N ILE A 359 2.30 -21.91 -11.78
CA ILE A 359 1.97 -20.75 -10.94
C ILE A 359 1.51 -21.23 -9.56
N ILE A 360 0.55 -22.16 -9.49
CA ILE A 360 0.08 -22.72 -8.23
C ILE A 360 1.24 -23.32 -7.44
N HIS A 361 2.09 -24.11 -8.08
CA HIS A 361 3.22 -24.76 -7.43
C HIS A 361 4.25 -23.75 -6.89
N CYS A 362 4.52 -22.66 -7.63
CA CYS A 362 5.34 -21.55 -7.18
C CYS A 362 4.71 -20.86 -5.97
N LEU A 363 3.43 -20.51 -6.06
CA LEU A 363 2.72 -19.78 -5.00
C LEU A 363 2.52 -20.60 -3.72
N GLU A 364 2.36 -21.91 -3.81
CA GLU A 364 2.18 -22.78 -2.64
C GLU A 364 3.48 -23.04 -1.86
N LYS A 365 4.66 -22.76 -2.46
CA LYS A 365 5.94 -22.81 -1.76
C LYS A 365 6.27 -21.53 -0.99
N VAL A 366 5.56 -20.45 -1.29
CA VAL A 366 5.88 -19.13 -0.76
C VAL A 366 4.97 -18.78 0.42
N GLU A 367 5.55 -18.05 1.39
CA GLU A 367 4.82 -17.56 2.55
C GLU A 367 3.66 -16.63 2.14
N ILE A 368 2.58 -16.65 2.94
CA ILE A 368 1.30 -15.97 2.67
C ILE A 368 1.49 -14.50 2.26
N GLY A 369 2.37 -13.76 2.93
CA GLY A 369 2.59 -12.32 2.68
C GLY A 369 3.36 -12.00 1.39
N LYS A 370 3.95 -13.00 0.73
CA LYS A 370 4.77 -12.82 -0.47
C LYS A 370 4.14 -13.35 -1.74
N LYS A 371 2.99 -14.02 -1.66
CA LYS A 371 2.32 -14.64 -2.80
C LYS A 371 2.03 -13.66 -3.95
N LYS A 372 1.59 -12.44 -3.64
CA LYS A 372 1.35 -11.40 -4.66
C LYS A 372 2.64 -11.02 -5.40
N ILE A 373 3.71 -10.79 -4.65
CA ILE A 373 5.03 -10.44 -5.21
C ILE A 373 5.59 -11.59 -6.04
N GLU A 374 5.51 -12.82 -5.54
CA GLU A 374 5.96 -14.02 -6.26
C GLU A 374 5.19 -14.23 -7.56
N ALA A 375 3.87 -14.00 -7.55
CA ALA A 375 3.04 -14.06 -8.74
C ALA A 375 3.57 -13.09 -9.81
N TYR A 376 3.84 -11.83 -9.44
CA TYR A 376 4.40 -10.85 -10.37
C TYR A 376 5.80 -11.23 -10.88
N TYR A 377 6.67 -11.80 -10.03
CA TYR A 377 7.97 -12.29 -10.50
C TYR A 377 7.82 -13.44 -11.50
N TYR A 378 6.90 -14.37 -11.26
CA TYR A 378 6.60 -15.43 -12.21
C TYR A 378 6.07 -14.84 -13.53
N PHE A 379 5.10 -13.94 -13.48
CA PHE A 379 4.51 -13.31 -14.66
C PHE A 379 5.57 -12.56 -15.49
N ASN A 380 6.38 -11.72 -14.84
CA ASN A 380 7.45 -10.96 -15.49
C ASN A 380 8.51 -11.88 -16.13
N SER A 381 8.89 -12.96 -15.46
CA SER A 381 9.89 -13.91 -16.00
C SER A 381 9.39 -14.72 -17.20
N HIS A 382 8.08 -14.83 -17.37
CA HIS A 382 7.44 -15.56 -18.46
C HIS A 382 6.83 -14.63 -19.53
N ASN A 383 7.04 -13.31 -19.43
CA ASN A 383 6.43 -12.29 -20.29
C ASN A 383 4.90 -12.38 -20.34
N ILE A 384 4.28 -12.72 -19.21
CA ILE A 384 2.83 -12.75 -19.02
C ILE A 384 2.46 -11.51 -18.22
N THR A 385 1.40 -10.80 -18.59
CA THR A 385 0.85 -9.75 -17.72
C THR A 385 -0.15 -10.34 -16.74
N SER A 386 -0.25 -9.79 -15.53
CA SER A 386 -1.25 -10.20 -14.54
C SER A 386 -2.69 -10.07 -15.06
N GLN A 387 -2.94 -9.09 -15.93
CA GLN A 387 -4.22 -8.87 -16.59
C GLN A 387 -4.57 -9.97 -17.60
N GLU A 388 -3.61 -10.40 -18.42
CA GLU A 388 -3.84 -11.48 -19.41
C GLU A 388 -4.21 -12.79 -18.73
N ILE A 389 -3.46 -13.20 -17.70
CA ILE A 389 -3.77 -14.43 -16.97
C ILE A 389 -5.08 -14.29 -16.18
N TYR A 390 -5.39 -13.11 -15.64
CA TYR A 390 -6.65 -12.88 -14.93
C TYR A 390 -7.86 -13.07 -15.86
N TYR A 391 -7.88 -12.44 -17.04
CA TYR A 391 -8.96 -12.63 -18.00
C TYR A 391 -9.04 -14.07 -18.51
N TRP A 392 -7.88 -14.69 -18.77
CA TRP A 392 -7.85 -16.10 -19.14
C TRP A 392 -8.47 -16.99 -18.06
N LEU A 393 -8.18 -16.74 -16.77
CA LEU A 393 -8.79 -17.48 -15.67
C LEU A 393 -10.31 -17.30 -15.63
N LEU A 394 -10.83 -16.08 -15.86
CA LEU A 394 -12.28 -15.84 -15.92
C LEU A 394 -12.97 -16.66 -17.01
N ASP A 395 -12.32 -16.84 -18.17
CA ASP A 395 -12.88 -17.60 -19.30
C ASP A 395 -12.72 -19.13 -19.14
N ASN A 396 -11.80 -19.58 -18.28
CA ASN A 396 -11.43 -21.01 -18.13
C ASN A 396 -11.88 -21.61 -16.78
N GLN A 397 -13.10 -21.27 -16.34
CA GLN A 397 -13.70 -21.80 -15.10
C GLN A 397 -14.16 -23.27 -15.19
N ASN A 398 -13.86 -23.97 -16.28
CA ASN A 398 -14.06 -25.42 -16.42
C ASN A 398 -12.89 -26.24 -15.87
N ASP A 399 -11.72 -25.64 -15.66
CA ASP A 399 -10.57 -26.28 -15.05
C ASP A 399 -10.47 -25.97 -13.54
N VAL A 400 -10.33 -27.01 -12.73
CA VAL A 400 -10.37 -26.87 -11.26
C VAL A 400 -9.18 -26.10 -10.69
N ASN A 401 -8.01 -26.21 -11.32
CA ASN A 401 -6.82 -25.47 -10.91
C ASN A 401 -6.96 -23.98 -11.27
N SER A 402 -7.63 -23.67 -12.38
CA SER A 402 -7.95 -22.31 -12.79
C SER A 402 -8.94 -21.65 -11.82
N ILE A 403 -9.98 -22.38 -11.37
CA ILE A 403 -10.88 -21.92 -10.29
C ILE A 403 -10.08 -21.64 -9.01
N PHE A 404 -9.22 -22.57 -8.60
CA PHE A 404 -8.40 -22.41 -7.41
C PHE A 404 -7.44 -21.21 -7.51
N LEU A 405 -6.76 -21.04 -8.65
CA LEU A 405 -5.84 -19.94 -8.89
C LEU A 405 -6.57 -18.59 -8.92
N LEU A 406 -7.78 -18.53 -9.48
CA LEU A 406 -8.62 -17.35 -9.39
C LEU A 406 -8.99 -17.04 -7.92
N GLY A 407 -9.20 -18.07 -7.10
CA GLY A 407 -9.37 -17.92 -5.65
C GLY A 407 -8.15 -17.27 -4.98
N LEU A 408 -6.94 -17.67 -5.37
CA LEU A 408 -5.69 -17.02 -4.91
C LEU A 408 -5.61 -15.56 -5.35
N PHE A 409 -6.03 -15.23 -6.57
CA PHE A 409 -6.05 -13.85 -7.06
C PHE A 409 -6.95 -12.97 -6.21
N ASN A 410 -8.15 -13.46 -5.89
CA ASN A 410 -9.09 -12.76 -5.01
C ASN A 410 -8.58 -12.65 -3.57
N GLN A 411 -8.00 -13.70 -3.01
CA GLN A 411 -7.51 -13.68 -1.62
C GLN A 411 -6.33 -12.72 -1.42
N TYR A 412 -5.40 -12.70 -2.38
CA TYR A 412 -4.14 -11.97 -2.26
C TYR A 412 -4.10 -10.67 -3.07
N GLY A 413 -5.18 -10.34 -3.79
CA GLY A 413 -5.28 -9.16 -4.64
C GLY A 413 -4.26 -9.17 -5.78
N ILE A 414 -4.15 -10.29 -6.49
CA ILE A 414 -3.30 -10.40 -7.69
C ILE A 414 -4.13 -9.87 -8.85
N GLU A 415 -3.65 -8.83 -9.55
CA GLU A 415 -4.38 -8.02 -10.55
C GLU A 415 -5.55 -7.20 -9.99
N ILE A 416 -6.42 -7.83 -9.19
CA ILE A 416 -7.64 -7.25 -8.64
C ILE A 416 -7.47 -6.82 -7.17
N GLY A 417 -8.46 -6.09 -6.65
CA GLY A 417 -8.59 -5.85 -5.21
C GLY A 417 -8.77 -7.15 -4.42
N ILE A 418 -8.45 -7.12 -3.13
CA ILE A 418 -8.68 -8.28 -2.25
C ILE A 418 -10.19 -8.48 -2.06
N ASP A 419 -10.68 -9.64 -2.47
CA ASP A 419 -12.05 -10.09 -2.23
C ASP A 419 -12.03 -11.44 -1.51
N LYS A 420 -12.22 -11.39 -0.19
CA LYS A 420 -12.15 -12.58 0.65
C LYS A 420 -13.39 -13.46 0.48
N GLU A 421 -14.55 -12.89 0.25
CA GLU A 421 -15.81 -13.63 0.06
C GLU A 421 -15.75 -14.41 -1.25
N LYS A 422 -15.32 -13.75 -2.34
CA LYS A 422 -15.13 -14.41 -3.63
C LYS A 422 -14.06 -15.50 -3.57
N ALA A 423 -12.95 -15.26 -2.86
CA ALA A 423 -11.94 -16.28 -2.65
C ALA A 423 -12.51 -17.51 -1.93
N PHE A 424 -13.31 -17.29 -0.88
CA PHE A 424 -13.97 -18.37 -0.14
C PHE A 424 -14.91 -19.19 -1.04
N GLU A 425 -15.75 -18.54 -1.86
CA GLU A 425 -16.62 -19.22 -2.83
C GLU A 425 -15.81 -20.09 -3.80
N LEU A 426 -14.76 -19.53 -4.39
CA LEU A 426 -13.91 -20.23 -5.36
C LEU A 426 -13.18 -21.42 -4.73
N TYR A 427 -12.67 -21.28 -3.50
CA TYR A 427 -12.07 -22.40 -2.78
C TYR A 427 -13.10 -23.47 -2.41
N GLN A 428 -14.32 -23.08 -2.07
CA GLN A 428 -15.40 -24.03 -1.79
C GLN A 428 -15.76 -24.83 -3.05
N ILE A 429 -15.83 -24.19 -4.21
CA ILE A 429 -16.05 -24.85 -5.51
C ILE A 429 -14.88 -25.79 -5.82
N ALA A 430 -13.64 -25.31 -5.74
CA ALA A 430 -12.45 -26.12 -6.02
C ALA A 430 -12.35 -27.34 -5.08
N ALA A 431 -12.63 -27.16 -3.78
CA ALA A 431 -12.65 -28.25 -2.80
C ALA A 431 -13.72 -29.30 -3.14
N ASN A 432 -14.94 -28.87 -3.48
CA ASN A 432 -16.04 -29.78 -3.86
C ASN A 432 -15.72 -30.58 -5.13
N LEU A 433 -14.87 -30.04 -6.01
CA LEU A 433 -14.37 -30.70 -7.21
C LEU A 433 -13.11 -31.57 -6.96
N GLY A 434 -12.70 -31.75 -5.69
CA GLY A 434 -11.60 -32.63 -5.29
C GLY A 434 -10.20 -32.00 -5.39
N ASN A 435 -10.10 -30.68 -5.51
CA ASN A 435 -8.80 -29.99 -5.56
C ASN A 435 -8.13 -29.97 -4.19
N GLU A 436 -6.96 -30.60 -4.06
CA GLU A 436 -6.24 -30.70 -2.78
C GLU A 436 -5.82 -29.33 -2.19
N PHE A 437 -5.47 -28.37 -3.04
CA PHE A 437 -5.12 -27.01 -2.61
C PHE A 437 -6.37 -26.23 -2.20
N GLY A 438 -7.47 -26.40 -2.93
CA GLY A 438 -8.79 -25.87 -2.60
C GLY A 438 -9.28 -26.35 -1.23
N VAL A 439 -9.21 -27.66 -0.94
CA VAL A 439 -9.57 -28.23 0.37
C VAL A 439 -8.73 -27.60 1.48
N THR A 440 -7.41 -27.51 1.29
CA THR A 440 -6.49 -26.93 2.26
C THR A 440 -6.75 -25.44 2.51
N SER A 441 -6.99 -24.67 1.45
CA SER A 441 -7.29 -23.23 1.52
C SER A 441 -8.66 -22.95 2.11
N LEU A 442 -9.66 -23.78 1.83
CA LEU A 442 -10.98 -23.72 2.47
C LEU A 442 -10.87 -24.00 3.98
N GLY A 443 -10.03 -24.96 4.38
CA GLY A 443 -9.71 -25.20 5.80
C GLY A 443 -9.13 -23.95 6.47
N ASN A 444 -8.20 -23.26 5.79
CA ASN A 444 -7.66 -21.98 6.29
C ASN A 444 -8.73 -20.89 6.37
N CYS A 445 -9.67 -20.86 5.43
CA CYS A 445 -10.79 -19.90 5.46
C CYS A 445 -11.63 -20.07 6.72
N TYR A 446 -12.01 -21.30 7.06
CA TYR A 446 -12.73 -21.56 8.32
C TYR A 446 -11.86 -21.36 9.56
N LEU A 447 -10.56 -21.64 9.52
CA LEU A 447 -9.68 -21.44 10.67
C LEU A 447 -9.53 -19.95 11.02
N TYR A 448 -9.32 -19.10 10.01
CA TYR A 448 -8.99 -17.68 10.19
C TYR A 448 -10.14 -16.72 9.89
N GLY A 449 -11.30 -17.21 9.43
CA GLY A 449 -12.44 -16.39 9.05
C GLY A 449 -12.20 -15.59 7.75
N ILE A 450 -11.59 -16.22 6.75
CA ILE A 450 -11.32 -15.58 5.45
C ILE A 450 -12.57 -15.76 4.57
N GLY A 451 -13.33 -14.69 4.35
CA GLY A 451 -14.55 -14.73 3.55
C GLY A 451 -15.70 -15.51 4.18
N THR A 452 -15.55 -15.92 5.43
CA THR A 452 -16.54 -16.68 6.19
C THR A 452 -16.33 -16.49 7.69
N ILE A 453 -17.23 -16.99 8.51
CA ILE A 453 -17.08 -16.99 9.97
C ILE A 453 -16.12 -18.11 10.42
N VAL A 454 -15.38 -17.86 11.50
CA VAL A 454 -14.46 -18.85 12.07
C VAL A 454 -15.21 -20.12 12.49
N ASN A 455 -14.74 -21.27 12.00
CA ASN A 455 -15.24 -22.60 12.37
C ASN A 455 -14.10 -23.61 12.47
N LYS A 456 -13.58 -23.81 13.69
CA LYS A 456 -12.43 -24.68 13.95
C LYS A 456 -12.71 -26.16 13.68
N ASN A 457 -13.95 -26.63 13.92
CA ASN A 457 -14.32 -28.02 13.67
C ASN A 457 -14.31 -28.32 12.17
N LYS A 458 -14.90 -27.44 11.37
CA LYS A 458 -14.92 -27.57 9.91
C LYS A 458 -13.51 -27.45 9.31
N ALA A 459 -12.67 -26.56 9.86
CA ALA A 459 -11.26 -26.49 9.49
C ALA A 459 -10.53 -27.82 9.77
N PHE A 460 -10.75 -28.42 10.94
CA PHE A 460 -10.16 -29.71 11.30
C PHE A 460 -10.58 -30.83 10.34
N GLU A 461 -11.88 -30.95 10.03
CA GLU A 461 -12.41 -31.94 9.07
C GLU A 461 -11.77 -31.78 7.68
N LEU A 462 -11.66 -30.55 7.18
CA LEU A 462 -11.04 -30.25 5.89
C LEU A 462 -9.54 -30.56 5.89
N TYR A 463 -8.82 -30.32 6.99
CA TYR A 463 -7.41 -30.72 7.07
C TYR A 463 -7.24 -32.24 7.16
N GLN A 464 -8.18 -32.97 7.77
CA GLN A 464 -8.18 -34.44 7.71
C GLN A 464 -8.39 -34.94 6.28
N GLU A 465 -9.28 -34.30 5.53
CA GLU A 465 -9.50 -34.59 4.12
C GLU A 465 -8.26 -34.28 3.27
N ALA A 466 -7.69 -33.08 3.40
CA ALA A 466 -6.46 -32.70 2.71
C ALA A 466 -5.29 -33.65 3.02
N ALA A 467 -5.18 -34.12 4.27
CA ALA A 467 -4.17 -35.11 4.65
C ALA A 467 -4.40 -36.47 3.97
N LYS A 468 -5.65 -36.92 3.82
CA LYS A 468 -5.98 -38.15 3.07
C LYS A 468 -5.64 -38.03 1.58
N LEU A 469 -5.74 -36.83 1.02
CA LEU A 469 -5.33 -36.53 -0.35
C LEU A 469 -3.80 -36.43 -0.51
N GLY A 470 -3.04 -36.55 0.58
CA GLY A 470 -1.57 -36.49 0.55
C GLY A 470 -1.01 -35.07 0.47
N ASN A 471 -1.83 -34.03 0.67
CA ASN A 471 -1.38 -32.65 0.57
C ASN A 471 -0.44 -32.30 1.74
N PRO A 472 0.85 -31.96 1.49
CA PRO A 472 1.83 -31.76 2.56
C PRO A 472 1.48 -30.60 3.51
N ARG A 473 0.79 -29.57 2.99
CA ARG A 473 0.33 -28.42 3.78
C ARG A 473 -0.87 -28.79 4.64
N GLY A 474 -1.82 -29.54 4.09
CA GLY A 474 -2.94 -30.14 4.82
C GLY A 474 -2.48 -31.03 5.98
N ILE A 475 -1.50 -31.91 5.74
CA ILE A 475 -0.89 -32.78 6.78
C ILE A 475 -0.27 -31.93 7.89
N SER A 476 0.51 -30.90 7.54
CA SER A 476 1.12 -29.97 8.50
C SER A 476 0.06 -29.23 9.33
N ASN A 477 -1.00 -28.74 8.69
CA ASN A 477 -2.11 -28.05 9.36
C ASN A 477 -2.90 -28.99 10.27
N LEU A 478 -3.07 -30.26 9.89
CA LEU A 478 -3.66 -31.28 10.78
C LEU A 478 -2.76 -31.53 12.00
N GLY A 479 -1.44 -31.59 11.80
CA GLY A 479 -0.45 -31.64 12.88
C GLY A 479 -0.58 -30.47 13.84
N TYR A 480 -0.77 -29.25 13.31
CA TYR A 480 -1.05 -28.04 14.10
C TYR A 480 -2.35 -28.15 14.90
N CYS A 481 -3.41 -28.72 14.31
CA CYS A 481 -4.68 -28.92 15.00
C CYS A 481 -4.53 -29.84 16.22
N TYR A 482 -3.82 -30.95 16.09
CA TYR A 482 -3.53 -31.82 17.23
C TYR A 482 -2.56 -31.20 18.24
N PHE A 483 -1.67 -30.30 17.80
CA PHE A 483 -0.75 -29.60 18.71
C PHE A 483 -1.50 -28.67 19.66
N TYR A 484 -2.41 -27.86 19.11
CA TYR A 484 -3.12 -26.80 19.85
C TYR A 484 -4.57 -27.15 20.24
N GLY A 485 -5.08 -28.31 19.84
CA GLY A 485 -6.48 -28.68 20.08
C GLY A 485 -7.47 -27.86 19.24
N VAL A 486 -7.15 -27.58 17.97
CA VAL A 486 -8.02 -26.83 17.07
C VAL A 486 -9.02 -27.79 16.43
N GLY A 487 -10.30 -27.65 16.80
CA GLY A 487 -11.37 -28.52 16.30
C GLY A 487 -11.30 -29.98 16.79
N THR A 488 -10.36 -30.28 17.69
CA THR A 488 -10.11 -31.60 18.26
C THR A 488 -9.43 -31.46 19.63
N LEU A 489 -9.20 -32.57 20.32
CA LEU A 489 -8.40 -32.60 21.56
C LEU A 489 -6.90 -32.61 21.24
N VAL A 490 -6.10 -32.05 22.14
CA VAL A 490 -4.63 -32.04 22.03
C VAL A 490 -4.10 -33.48 21.98
N ASN A 491 -3.28 -33.78 20.98
CA ASN A 491 -2.55 -35.04 20.84
C ASN A 491 -1.15 -34.79 20.28
N LEU A 492 -0.20 -34.51 21.17
CA LEU A 492 1.16 -34.13 20.80
C LEU A 492 1.92 -35.23 20.08
N LYS A 493 1.69 -36.51 20.43
CA LYS A 493 2.32 -37.64 19.74
C LYS A 493 1.85 -37.71 18.28
N LYS A 494 0.53 -37.59 18.06
CA LYS A 494 -0.03 -37.58 16.70
C LYS A 494 0.43 -36.36 15.90
N SER A 495 0.54 -35.21 16.56
CA SER A 495 1.07 -33.99 15.97
C SER A 495 2.51 -34.17 15.45
N VAL A 496 3.40 -34.80 16.25
CA VAL A 496 4.78 -35.10 15.81
C VAL A 496 4.81 -36.06 14.62
N GLU A 497 3.99 -37.11 14.62
CA GLU A 497 3.88 -38.04 13.48
C GLU A 497 3.51 -37.29 12.18
N LEU A 498 2.51 -36.41 12.24
CA LEU A 498 2.05 -35.62 11.10
C LEU A 498 3.08 -34.57 10.66
N PHE A 499 3.75 -33.89 11.59
CA PHE A 499 4.84 -32.98 11.23
C PHE A 499 6.02 -33.71 10.59
N GLN A 500 6.34 -34.92 11.05
CA GLN A 500 7.36 -35.77 10.43
C GLN A 500 6.97 -36.19 9.01
N GLU A 501 5.72 -36.60 8.81
CA GLU A 501 5.17 -36.94 7.49
C GLU A 501 5.23 -35.73 6.54
N ALA A 502 4.71 -34.58 6.97
CA ALA A 502 4.78 -33.33 6.20
C ALA A 502 6.22 -32.92 5.87
N ALA A 503 7.15 -33.09 6.83
CA ALA A 503 8.57 -32.79 6.63
C ALA A 503 9.25 -33.71 5.61
N ASN A 504 8.86 -34.99 5.57
CA ASN A 504 9.34 -35.96 4.57
C ASN A 504 8.86 -35.60 3.16
N LEU A 505 7.65 -35.04 3.06
CA LEU A 505 7.07 -34.50 1.83
C LEU A 505 7.59 -33.10 1.47
N GLY A 506 8.55 -32.57 2.23
CA GLY A 506 9.19 -31.27 1.95
C GLY A 506 8.38 -30.06 2.39
N ASN A 507 7.31 -30.21 3.18
CA ASN A 507 6.57 -29.07 3.70
C ASN A 507 7.41 -28.29 4.72
N THR A 508 7.76 -27.06 4.36
CA THR A 508 8.64 -26.19 5.17
C THR A 508 8.10 -25.92 6.58
N ASN A 509 6.79 -25.70 6.74
CA ASN A 509 6.18 -25.51 8.06
C ASN A 509 6.22 -26.79 8.92
N GLY A 510 6.01 -27.95 8.30
CA GLY A 510 6.15 -29.26 8.96
C GLY A 510 7.57 -29.48 9.46
N ILE A 511 8.58 -29.16 8.64
CA ILE A 511 10.00 -29.21 9.04
C ILE A 511 10.27 -28.31 10.26
N CYS A 512 9.81 -27.06 10.22
CA CYS A 512 9.99 -26.10 11.32
C CYS A 512 9.30 -26.57 12.61
N ASN A 513 8.03 -26.98 12.51
CA ASN A 513 7.24 -27.45 13.66
C ASN A 513 7.82 -28.73 14.28
N LEU A 514 8.33 -29.65 13.45
CA LEU A 514 9.06 -30.83 13.93
C LEU A 514 10.34 -30.43 14.66
N GLY A 515 11.09 -29.45 14.12
CA GLY A 515 12.28 -28.88 14.77
C GLY A 515 11.95 -28.32 16.16
N HIS A 516 10.85 -27.58 16.28
CA HIS A 516 10.37 -27.07 17.57
C HIS A 516 9.98 -28.19 18.54
N CYS A 517 9.35 -29.26 18.06
CA CYS A 517 9.03 -30.42 18.89
C CYS A 517 10.29 -31.09 19.45
N TYR A 518 11.33 -31.29 18.64
CA TYR A 518 12.61 -31.84 19.11
C TYR A 518 13.37 -30.87 20.01
N LEU A 519 13.31 -29.56 19.78
CA LEU A 519 13.97 -28.57 20.64
C LEU A 519 13.40 -28.59 22.07
N ARG A 520 12.09 -28.80 22.19
CA ARG A 520 11.36 -28.69 23.46
C ARG A 520 10.95 -30.03 24.07
N GLY A 521 11.21 -31.14 23.39
CA GLY A 521 10.72 -32.46 23.79
C GLY A 521 9.18 -32.56 23.82
N ILE A 522 8.50 -31.91 22.87
CA ILE A 522 7.03 -31.89 22.81
C ILE A 522 6.55 -33.08 22.00
N GLY A 523 5.82 -34.01 22.62
CA GLY A 523 5.32 -35.22 21.94
C GLY A 523 6.40 -36.21 21.51
N THR A 524 7.68 -35.93 21.81
CA THR A 524 8.88 -36.71 21.50
C THR A 524 9.96 -36.42 22.54
N VAL A 525 11.08 -37.15 22.49
CA VAL A 525 12.26 -36.87 23.34
C VAL A 525 13.02 -35.66 22.78
N SER A 526 13.51 -34.79 23.66
CA SER A 526 14.31 -33.63 23.24
C SER A 526 15.59 -34.07 22.50
N ASP A 527 15.85 -33.46 21.34
CA ASP A 527 17.02 -33.73 20.51
C ASP A 527 17.43 -32.42 19.80
N HIS A 528 18.34 -31.68 20.42
CA HIS A 528 18.79 -30.38 19.94
C HIS A 528 19.55 -30.48 18.62
N LYS A 529 20.23 -31.59 18.34
CA LYS A 529 20.97 -31.81 17.08
C LYS A 529 20.01 -32.01 15.92
N LYS A 530 18.95 -32.81 16.12
CA LYS A 530 17.87 -32.93 15.12
C LYS A 530 17.13 -31.62 14.95
N ALA A 531 16.81 -30.91 16.03
CA ALA A 531 16.17 -29.60 15.96
C ALA A 531 16.99 -28.62 15.12
N PHE A 532 18.30 -28.53 15.37
CA PHE A 532 19.21 -27.69 14.59
C PHE A 532 19.21 -28.05 13.09
N ALA A 533 19.35 -29.34 12.75
CA ALA A 533 19.34 -29.79 11.36
C ALA A 533 18.01 -29.45 10.65
N LEU A 534 16.89 -29.60 11.35
CA LEU A 534 15.56 -29.26 10.83
C LEU A 534 15.37 -27.75 10.65
N PHE A 535 15.75 -26.94 11.64
CA PHE A 535 15.70 -25.48 11.52
C PHE A 535 16.63 -24.98 10.41
N GLN A 536 17.83 -25.53 10.28
CA GLN A 536 18.73 -25.19 9.18
C GLN A 536 18.11 -25.50 7.81
N LYS A 537 17.49 -26.68 7.66
CA LYS A 537 16.79 -27.07 6.43
C LYS A 537 15.63 -26.12 6.12
N ALA A 538 14.73 -25.87 7.09
CA ALA A 538 13.59 -24.98 6.89
C ALA A 538 14.00 -23.51 6.65
N ALA A 539 15.03 -23.03 7.34
CA ALA A 539 15.56 -21.67 7.18
C ALA A 539 16.15 -21.45 5.77
N ASN A 540 16.84 -22.45 5.23
CA ASN A 540 17.35 -22.44 3.85
C ASN A 540 16.22 -22.47 2.81
N LEU A 541 15.09 -23.09 3.14
CA LEU A 541 13.85 -23.06 2.34
C LEU A 541 13.03 -21.77 2.56
N GLY A 542 13.57 -20.80 3.29
CA GLY A 542 12.95 -19.48 3.45
C GLY A 542 12.03 -19.33 4.65
N ASN A 543 11.81 -20.36 5.48
CA ASN A 543 10.90 -20.26 6.61
C ASN A 543 11.34 -19.22 7.64
N GLU A 544 10.52 -18.20 7.82
CA GLU A 544 10.79 -17.09 8.73
C GLU A 544 11.01 -17.55 10.19
N LEU A 545 10.15 -18.44 10.70
CA LEU A 545 10.23 -18.90 12.08
C LEU A 545 11.45 -19.80 12.32
N ALA A 546 11.80 -20.65 11.35
CA ALA A 546 13.00 -21.48 11.43
C ALA A 546 14.27 -20.64 11.38
N GLN A 547 14.30 -19.56 10.58
CA GLN A 547 15.43 -18.62 10.56
C GLN A 547 15.62 -17.97 11.94
N TYR A 548 14.54 -17.58 12.61
CA TYR A 548 14.59 -17.07 13.97
C TYR A 548 15.13 -18.11 14.97
N TYR A 549 14.60 -19.34 14.96
CA TYR A 549 15.07 -20.37 15.90
C TYR A 549 16.52 -20.77 15.64
N LEU A 550 16.94 -20.84 14.37
CA LEU A 550 18.32 -21.10 14.00
C LEU A 550 19.25 -19.99 14.51
N ALA A 551 18.84 -18.72 14.36
CA ALA A 551 19.58 -17.59 14.90
C ALA A 551 19.74 -17.68 16.43
N LEU A 552 18.67 -18.03 17.13
CA LEU A 552 18.67 -18.21 18.58
C LEU A 552 19.61 -19.34 19.02
N MET A 553 19.66 -20.44 18.27
CA MET A 553 20.58 -21.55 18.55
C MET A 553 22.05 -21.12 18.40
N TYR A 554 22.38 -20.35 17.36
CA TYR A 554 23.71 -19.76 17.18
C TYR A 554 24.06 -18.71 18.24
N GLU A 555 23.09 -17.94 18.74
CA GLU A 555 23.29 -16.93 19.79
C GLU A 555 23.62 -17.57 21.15
N ILE A 556 22.87 -18.62 21.51
CA ILE A 556 23.00 -19.31 22.80
C ILE A 556 24.22 -20.24 22.79
N GLY A 557 24.45 -20.97 21.69
CA GLY A 557 25.58 -21.91 21.56
C GLY A 557 25.40 -23.21 22.34
N HIS A 558 24.16 -23.67 22.53
CA HIS A 558 23.89 -24.95 23.20
C HIS A 558 23.84 -26.08 22.16
N GLU A 559 24.76 -27.06 22.25
CA GLU A 559 24.96 -28.18 21.29
C GLU A 559 25.46 -27.80 19.88
N VAL A 560 25.59 -26.50 19.59
CA VAL A 560 26.22 -25.93 18.38
C VAL A 560 27.19 -24.84 18.82
N GLU A 561 28.30 -24.67 18.12
CA GLU A 561 29.25 -23.61 18.44
C GLU A 561 28.57 -22.24 18.35
N LYS A 562 28.75 -21.43 19.40
CA LYS A 562 28.20 -20.08 19.46
C LYS A 562 28.80 -19.23 18.36
N ASP A 563 27.95 -18.70 17.47
CA ASP A 563 28.36 -17.81 16.39
C ASP A 563 27.39 -16.63 16.28
N ILE A 564 27.79 -15.50 16.85
CA ILE A 564 26.99 -14.28 16.83
C ILE A 564 26.81 -13.72 15.41
N ASN A 565 27.77 -13.94 14.50
CA ASN A 565 27.63 -13.45 13.12
C ASN A 565 26.55 -14.25 12.38
N GLN A 566 26.51 -15.57 12.57
CA GLN A 566 25.44 -16.40 12.05
C GLN A 566 24.10 -16.05 12.69
N ALA A 567 24.06 -15.79 14.00
CA ALA A 567 22.85 -15.33 14.67
C ALA A 567 22.32 -14.02 14.05
N ILE A 568 23.17 -13.01 13.86
CA ILE A 568 22.80 -11.74 13.21
C ILE A 568 22.30 -11.97 11.79
N TYR A 569 23.01 -12.80 11.00
CA TYR A 569 22.62 -13.11 9.63
C TYR A 569 21.21 -13.69 9.54
N TRP A 570 20.91 -14.69 10.37
CA TRP A 570 19.61 -15.36 10.37
C TRP A 570 18.51 -14.51 10.99
N TYR A 571 18.81 -13.72 12.04
CA TYR A 571 17.85 -12.74 12.56
C TYR A 571 17.52 -11.68 11.51
N LYS A 572 18.51 -11.21 10.72
CA LYS A 572 18.27 -10.24 9.64
C LYS A 572 17.30 -10.81 8.60
N LYS A 573 17.54 -12.03 8.13
CA LYS A 573 16.63 -12.71 7.19
C LYS A 573 15.22 -12.83 7.75
N ALA A 574 15.05 -13.29 8.99
CA ALA A 574 13.73 -13.39 9.61
C ALA A 574 13.06 -12.01 9.77
N ALA A 575 13.83 -10.98 10.14
CA ALA A 575 13.34 -9.61 10.32
C ALA A 575 12.88 -8.95 9.00
N GLU A 576 13.60 -9.18 7.90
CA GLU A 576 13.24 -8.76 6.54
C GLU A 576 11.92 -9.41 6.08
N GLN A 577 11.56 -10.57 6.64
CA GLN A 577 10.27 -11.24 6.43
C GLN A 577 9.18 -10.82 7.41
N GLY A 578 9.48 -9.89 8.33
CA GLY A 578 8.52 -9.35 9.29
C GLY A 578 8.52 -10.03 10.67
N HIS A 579 9.47 -10.94 10.97
CA HIS A 579 9.52 -11.58 12.28
C HIS A 579 9.83 -10.58 13.40
N LYS A 580 8.81 -10.23 14.19
CA LYS A 580 8.89 -9.20 15.23
C LYS A 580 9.99 -9.47 16.26
N HIS A 581 10.12 -10.72 16.74
CA HIS A 581 11.16 -11.04 17.73
C HIS A 581 12.56 -11.01 17.13
N ALA A 582 12.72 -11.27 15.82
CA ALA A 582 14.02 -11.16 15.17
C ALA A 582 14.42 -9.67 15.03
N GLN A 583 13.47 -8.79 14.68
CA GLN A 583 13.69 -7.34 14.66
C GLN A 583 14.15 -6.82 16.04
N ILE A 584 13.48 -7.25 17.12
CA ILE A 584 13.89 -6.91 18.50
C ILE A 584 15.30 -7.42 18.80
N LYS A 585 15.60 -8.68 18.46
CA LYS A 585 16.92 -9.28 18.68
C LYS A 585 18.05 -8.57 17.95
N LEU A 586 17.81 -8.08 16.72
CA LEU A 586 18.80 -7.26 16.00
C LEU A 586 19.08 -5.94 16.71
N ILE A 587 18.04 -5.29 17.25
CA ILE A 587 18.20 -4.05 18.03
C ILE A 587 19.03 -4.34 19.29
N GLU A 588 18.70 -5.39 20.05
CA GLU A 588 19.46 -5.80 21.24
C GLU A 588 20.94 -6.05 20.92
N LEU A 589 21.22 -6.82 19.86
CA LEU A 589 22.59 -7.13 19.43
C LEU A 589 23.34 -5.88 18.94
N SER A 590 22.65 -4.94 18.28
CA SER A 590 23.24 -3.66 17.85
C SER A 590 23.62 -2.76 19.03
N LEU A 591 22.80 -2.72 20.08
CA LEU A 591 23.06 -1.96 21.31
C LEU A 591 24.23 -2.55 22.10
N LEU A 592 24.30 -3.89 22.19
CA LEU A 592 25.43 -4.61 22.79
C LEU A 592 26.76 -4.34 22.06
N TYR A 593 26.73 -4.25 20.73
CA TYR A 593 27.91 -3.92 19.92
C TYR A 593 28.39 -2.47 20.17
N ILE A 594 27.46 -1.51 20.24
CA ILE A 594 27.77 -0.11 20.56
C ILE A 594 28.37 0.02 21.97
N GLN A 595 27.78 -0.64 22.98
CA GLN A 595 28.32 -0.65 24.34
C GLN A 595 29.72 -1.25 24.40
N LYS A 596 29.97 -2.39 23.75
CA LYS A 596 31.31 -3.01 23.71
C LYS A 596 32.34 -2.13 23.01
N LYS A 597 31.97 -1.41 21.94
CA LYS A 597 32.86 -0.46 21.26
C LYS A 597 33.20 0.74 22.15
N SER A 598 32.20 1.31 22.82
CA SER A 598 32.38 2.42 23.78
C SER A 598 33.25 2.03 24.97
N ILE A 599 33.07 0.83 25.53
CA ILE A 599 33.92 0.28 26.61
C ILE A 599 35.34 0.06 26.11
N LYS A 600 35.53 -0.53 24.92
CA LYS A 600 36.88 -0.75 24.33
C LYS A 600 37.60 0.58 24.05
N GLN A 601 36.85 1.64 23.71
CA GLN A 601 37.39 2.98 23.47
C GLN A 601 37.76 3.68 24.78
N MET A 602 36.95 3.54 25.84
CA MET A 602 37.31 3.97 27.20
C MET A 602 38.53 3.23 27.75
N VAL A 603 38.61 1.91 27.59
CA VAL A 603 39.76 1.10 28.01
C VAL A 603 41.02 1.55 27.26
N LYS A 604 40.96 1.80 25.95
CA LYS A 604 42.10 2.37 25.20
C LYS A 604 42.55 3.74 25.72
N GLN A 605 41.64 4.57 26.22
CA GLN A 605 42.00 5.87 26.79
C GLN A 605 42.64 5.75 28.18
N ILE A 606 42.31 4.71 28.95
CA ILE A 606 42.87 4.46 30.28
C ILE A 606 44.29 3.89 30.23
N TYR A 607 44.64 3.12 29.19
CA TYR A 607 45.97 2.48 29.06
C TYR A 607 46.98 3.25 28.18
N PHE A 608 46.64 4.44 27.68
CA PHE A 608 47.53 5.31 26.89
C PHE A 608 47.72 6.72 27.49
N VAL A 609 47.45 6.88 28.78
CA VAL A 609 47.92 8.00 29.61
C VAL A 609 48.93 7.44 30.61
#